data_AF-A0A0D6Z762-F1
#
_entry.id   AF-A0A0D6Z762-F1
#
_cell.length_a   1.000
_cell.length_b   1.000
_cell.length_c   1.000
_cell.angle_alpha   90.00
_cell.angle_beta   90.00
_cell.angle_gamma   90.00
#
_symmetry.space_group_name_H-M   'P 1'
#
loop_
_entity.id
_entity.type
_entity.pdbx_description
1 polymer ?
#
loop_
_entity_poly.entity_id
_entity_poly.type
_entity_poly.pdbx_seq_one_letter_code
_entity_poly.pdbx_strand_id
1 'polypeptide(L)'
;MKNQKGFTLIEMMIVLLVISVLLIITVPNIATHNSNINNKGCEAYIKLVETQVQAYKMDKNTTPDFQLLYDAGYLKSPNAACPDGTKIEILTDGTVQMSAL
;
A
#
# COMPACT_ATOMS: atom_id res chain seq x y z
N MET A 1 16.90 -5.75 -57.10
CA MET A 1 15.85 -5.13 -56.29
C MET A 1 15.32 -6.18 -55.32
N LYS A 2 15.57 -6.02 -54.02
CA LYS A 2 15.21 -7.03 -53.01
C LYS A 2 13.69 -6.98 -52.74
N ASN A 3 13.03 -8.10 -53.00
CA ASN A 3 11.59 -8.29 -52.85
C ASN A 3 11.24 -8.36 -51.34
N GLN A 4 10.83 -7.24 -50.73
CA GLN A 4 10.35 -7.23 -49.34
C GLN A 4 8.89 -7.70 -49.30
N LYS A 5 8.69 -9.02 -49.38
CA LYS A 5 7.37 -9.70 -49.30
C LYS A 5 6.93 -9.98 -47.85
N GLY A 6 7.06 -9.01 -46.95
CA GLY A 6 6.84 -9.23 -45.50
C GLY A 6 6.23 -8.02 -44.77
N PHE A 7 5.43 -7.22 -45.46
CA PHE A 7 4.64 -6.16 -44.86
C PHE A 7 3.27 -6.17 -45.54
N THR A 8 2.50 -7.23 -45.31
CA THR A 8 1.09 -7.26 -45.72
C THR A 8 0.25 -6.56 -44.66
N LEU A 9 -0.87 -5.95 -45.06
CA LEU A 9 -1.83 -5.37 -44.12
C LEU A 9 -2.31 -6.41 -43.08
N ILE A 10 -2.44 -7.66 -43.50
CA ILE A 10 -2.83 -8.79 -42.64
C ILE A 10 -1.84 -9.01 -41.50
N GLU A 11 -0.55 -8.87 -41.77
CA GLU A 11 0.52 -9.03 -40.78
C GLU A 11 0.42 -7.97 -39.68
N MET A 12 0.19 -6.71 -40.07
CA MET A 12 -0.08 -5.61 -39.12
C MET A 12 -1.35 -5.84 -38.30
N MET A 13 -2.41 -6.39 -38.89
CA MET A 13 -3.65 -6.71 -38.17
C MET A 13 -3.45 -7.79 -37.11
N ILE A 14 -2.72 -8.85 -37.43
CA ILE A 14 -2.41 -9.92 -36.47
C ILE A 14 -1.53 -9.38 -35.34
N VAL A 15 -0.55 -8.52 -35.63
CA VAL A 15 0.31 -7.89 -34.62
C VAL A 15 -0.52 -7.02 -33.65
N LEU A 16 -1.42 -6.18 -34.17
CA LEU A 16 -2.29 -5.35 -33.32
C LEU A 16 -3.24 -6.21 -32.46
N LEU A 17 -3.77 -7.30 -33.03
CA LEU A 17 -4.59 -8.27 -32.29
C LEU A 17 -3.79 -8.88 -31.13
N VAL A 18 -2.58 -9.36 -31.36
CA VAL A 18 -1.73 -9.95 -30.31
C VAL A 18 -1.40 -8.92 -29.23
N ILE A 19 -0.99 -7.71 -29.60
CA ILE A 19 -0.68 -6.63 -28.64
C ILE A 19 -1.91 -6.29 -27.78
N SER A 20 -3.11 -6.20 -28.38
CA SER A 20 -4.35 -5.91 -27.65
C SER A 20 -4.67 -6.97 -26.57
N VAL A 21 -4.49 -8.26 -26.90
CA VAL A 21 -4.70 -9.37 -25.96
C VAL A 21 -3.68 -9.31 -24.82
N LEU A 22 -2.41 -9.03 -25.12
CA LEU A 22 -1.35 -8.88 -24.11
C LEU A 22 -1.65 -7.73 -23.13
N LEU A 23 -2.15 -6.59 -23.62
CA LEU A 23 -2.53 -5.45 -22.78
C LEU A 23 -3.69 -5.79 -21.83
N ILE A 24 -4.74 -6.49 -22.32
CA ILE A 24 -5.88 -6.92 -21.50
C ILE A 24 -5.45 -7.87 -20.39
N ILE A 25 -4.46 -8.74 -20.61
CA ILE A 25 -3.93 -9.64 -19.57
C ILE A 25 -3.02 -8.88 -18.58
N THR A 26 -2.26 -7.90 -19.06
CA THR A 26 -1.27 -7.18 -18.25
C THR A 26 -1.89 -6.18 -17.27
N VAL A 27 -2.92 -5.44 -17.69
CA VAL A 27 -3.61 -4.43 -16.86
C VAL A 27 -4.20 -5.00 -15.55
N PRO A 28 -5.00 -6.10 -15.54
CA PRO A 28 -5.57 -6.65 -14.31
C PRO A 28 -4.50 -7.22 -13.37
N ASN A 29 -3.40 -7.75 -13.92
CA ASN A 29 -2.29 -8.28 -13.13
C ASN A 29 -1.59 -7.18 -12.33
N ILE A 30 -1.33 -6.01 -12.94
CA ILE A 30 -0.66 -4.88 -12.27
C ILE A 30 -1.56 -4.22 -11.21
N ALA A 31 -2.86 -4.11 -11.46
CA ALA A 31 -3.80 -3.47 -10.53
C ALA A 31 -3.89 -4.20 -9.17
N THR A 32 -3.82 -5.54 -9.19
CA THR A 32 -3.97 -6.37 -7.97
C THR A 32 -2.72 -6.37 -7.09
N HIS A 33 -1.53 -6.11 -7.66
CA HIS A 33 -0.30 -6.05 -6.87
C HIS A 33 -0.19 -4.78 -6.03
N ASN A 34 -0.70 -3.65 -6.50
CA ASN A 34 -0.64 -2.38 -5.76
C ASN A 34 -1.47 -2.41 -4.47
N SER A 35 -2.71 -2.90 -4.52
CA SER A 35 -3.57 -2.99 -3.33
C SER A 35 -3.00 -3.95 -2.28
N ASN A 36 -2.44 -5.09 -2.72
CA ASN A 36 -1.79 -6.03 -1.81
C ASN A 36 -0.52 -5.46 -1.16
N ILE A 37 0.25 -4.63 -1.88
CA ILE A 37 1.43 -3.94 -1.33
C ILE A 37 1.00 -2.92 -0.28
N ASN A 38 -0.03 -2.12 -0.57
CA ASN A 38 -0.53 -1.12 0.37
C ASN A 38 -1.09 -1.76 1.66
N ASN A 39 -1.86 -2.84 1.53
CA ASN A 39 -2.38 -3.59 2.68
C ASN A 39 -1.27 -4.17 3.56
N LYS A 40 -0.25 -4.80 2.96
CA LYS A 40 0.90 -5.31 3.71
C LYS A 40 1.73 -4.19 4.35
N GLY A 41 1.87 -3.07 3.66
CA GLY A 41 2.51 -1.86 4.21
C GLY A 41 1.75 -1.31 5.40
N CYS A 42 0.41 -1.29 5.32
CA CYS A 42 -0.45 -0.85 6.41
C CYS A 42 -0.38 -1.80 7.61
N GLU A 43 -0.42 -3.11 7.41
CA GLU A 43 -0.28 -4.10 8.50
C GLU A 43 1.08 -3.97 9.20
N ALA A 44 2.16 -3.78 8.45
CA ALA A 44 3.48 -3.54 9.01
C ALA A 44 3.53 -2.21 9.80
N TYR A 45 2.89 -1.16 9.28
CA TYR A 45 2.82 0.13 9.95
C TYR A 45 2.02 0.07 11.26
N ILE A 46 0.90 -0.65 11.29
CA ILE A 46 0.11 -0.90 12.51
C ILE A 46 0.99 -1.55 13.58
N LYS A 47 1.73 -2.61 13.24
CA LYS A 47 2.64 -3.28 14.18
C LYS A 47 3.75 -2.37 14.68
N LEU A 48 4.29 -1.49 13.82
CA LEU A 48 5.29 -0.50 14.23
C LEU A 48 4.71 0.48 15.25
N VAL A 49 3.54 1.05 14.99
CA VAL A 49 2.86 1.98 15.92
C VAL A 49 2.52 1.28 17.22
N GLU A 50 2.00 0.04 17.18
CA GLU A 50 1.71 -0.76 18.36
C GLU A 50 2.97 -1.00 19.20
N THR A 51 4.11 -1.27 18.57
CA THR A 51 5.41 -1.39 19.26
C THR A 51 5.79 -0.08 19.95
N GLN A 52 5.54 1.08 19.33
CA GLN A 52 5.81 2.38 19.94
C GLN A 52 4.85 2.69 21.10
N VAL A 53 3.57 2.34 20.97
CA VAL A 53 2.57 2.43 22.05
C VAL A 53 3.01 1.60 23.25
N GLN A 54 3.44 0.36 23.01
CA GLN A 54 3.95 -0.52 24.06
C GLN A 54 5.22 0.03 24.71
N ALA A 55 6.15 0.56 23.93
CA ALA A 55 7.36 1.20 24.46
C ALA A 55 7.02 2.38 25.39
N TYR A 56 6.12 3.26 24.96
CA TYR A 56 5.66 4.36 25.80
C TYR A 56 4.94 3.86 27.07
N LYS A 57 4.12 2.81 26.95
CA LYS A 57 3.43 2.20 28.09
C LYS A 57 4.40 1.61 29.11
N MET A 58 5.52 1.03 28.67
CA MET A 58 6.60 0.56 29.56
C MET A 58 7.28 1.73 30.29
N ASP A 59 7.51 2.84 29.60
CA ASP A 59 8.21 4.00 30.17
C ASP A 59 7.33 4.85 31.12
N LYS A 60 6.05 5.00 30.78
CA LYS A 60 5.14 5.96 31.42
C LYS A 60 3.97 5.32 32.14
N ASN A 61 3.82 3.99 32.09
CA ASN A 61 2.70 3.23 32.66
C ASN A 61 1.31 3.76 32.26
N THR A 62 1.22 4.48 31.13
CA THR A 62 -0.02 5.06 30.62
C THR A 62 -0.18 4.69 29.16
N THR A 63 -1.42 4.43 28.73
CA THR A 63 -1.73 4.23 27.31
C THR A 63 -1.70 5.61 26.63
N PRO A 64 -0.79 5.86 25.69
CA PRO A 64 -0.68 7.15 25.02
C PRO A 64 -1.76 7.31 23.93
N ASP A 65 -2.08 8.57 23.65
CA ASP A 65 -2.73 8.98 22.41
C ASP A 65 -1.65 9.28 21.34
N PHE A 66 -2.05 9.37 20.06
CA PHE A 66 -1.13 9.72 18.96
C PHE A 66 -0.38 11.01 19.21
N GLN A 67 -1.03 11.99 19.81
CA GLN A 67 -0.44 13.28 20.13
C GLN A 67 0.66 13.15 21.20
N LEU A 68 0.45 12.30 22.21
CA LEU A 68 1.46 12.00 23.23
C LEU A 68 2.65 11.24 22.64
N LEU A 69 2.42 10.31 21.70
CA LEU A 69 3.50 9.61 21.01
C LEU A 69 4.31 10.55 20.11
N TYR A 70 3.66 11.51 19.47
CA TYR A 70 4.33 12.53 18.67
C TYR A 70 5.16 13.48 19.55
N ASP A 71 4.56 14.02 20.62
CA ASP A 71 5.22 14.94 21.54
C ASP A 71 6.39 14.27 22.28
N ALA A 72 6.28 12.97 22.58
CA ALA A 72 7.34 12.18 23.18
C ALA A 72 8.39 11.68 22.16
N GLY A 73 8.23 11.96 20.87
CA GLY A 73 9.18 11.61 19.81
C GLY A 73 9.15 10.15 19.35
N TYR A 74 8.16 9.38 19.78
CA TYR A 74 7.93 8.00 19.37
C TYR A 74 7.37 7.89 17.93
N LEU A 75 6.69 8.94 17.46
CA LEU A 75 6.19 9.04 16.08
C LEU A 75 6.72 10.31 15.40
N LYS A 76 7.04 10.20 14.11
CA LYS A 76 7.51 11.34 13.29
C LYS A 76 6.40 12.22 12.74
N SER A 77 5.15 11.75 12.79
CA SER A 77 3.96 12.45 12.29
C SER A 77 2.89 12.44 13.37
N PRO A 78 2.15 13.55 13.57
CA PRO A 78 1.06 13.61 14.54
C PRO A 78 -0.12 12.74 14.13
N ASN A 79 -0.24 12.42 12.85
CA ASN A 79 -1.25 11.52 12.32
C ASN A 79 -0.57 10.27 11.77
N ALA A 80 -0.88 9.13 12.37
CA ALA A 80 -0.50 7.85 11.81
C ALA A 80 -1.55 7.47 10.76
N ALA A 81 -1.15 7.42 9.50
CA ALA A 81 -2.00 7.02 8.39
C ALA A 81 -1.27 5.97 7.57
N CYS A 82 -2.02 4.98 7.08
CA CYS A 82 -1.47 3.99 6.18
C CYS A 82 -1.15 4.60 4.81
N PRO A 83 -0.25 3.99 4.02
CA PRO A 83 0.09 4.45 2.66
C PRO A 83 -1.12 4.51 1.71
N ASP A 84 -2.18 3.78 2.02
CA ASP A 84 -3.46 3.76 1.28
C ASP A 84 -4.40 4.93 1.67
N GLY A 85 -4.05 5.73 2.69
CA GLY A 85 -4.89 6.81 3.22
C GLY A 85 -5.87 6.36 4.30
N THR A 86 -5.88 5.07 4.66
CA THR A 86 -6.63 4.53 5.79
C THR A 86 -6.12 5.14 7.11
N LYS A 87 -7.04 5.68 7.91
CA LYS A 87 -6.74 6.17 9.25
C LYS A 87 -6.61 4.99 10.20
N ILE A 88 -5.69 5.09 11.16
CA ILE A 88 -5.55 4.11 12.24
C ILE A 88 -5.85 4.79 13.58
N GLU A 89 -6.48 4.04 14.48
CA GLU A 89 -6.86 4.47 15.82
C GLU A 89 -6.17 3.60 16.86
N ILE A 90 -5.76 4.21 17.98
CA ILE A 90 -5.25 3.50 19.15
C ILE A 90 -6.44 3.24 20.07
N LEU A 91 -6.73 1.96 20.31
CA LEU A 91 -7.74 1.53 21.26
C LEU A 91 -7.23 1.68 22.70
N THR A 92 -8.16 1.68 23.66
CA THR A 92 -7.90 1.88 25.09
C THR A 92 -7.01 0.80 25.72
N ASP A 93 -6.86 -0.36 25.08
CA ASP A 93 -5.98 -1.46 25.47
C ASP A 93 -4.52 -1.27 25.00
N GLY A 94 -4.29 -0.35 24.06
CA GLY A 94 -3.01 -0.12 23.39
C GLY A 94 -2.88 -0.82 22.04
N THR A 95 -3.94 -1.47 21.56
CA THR A 95 -3.97 -2.11 20.23
C THR A 95 -4.24 -1.04 19.16
N VAL A 96 -3.53 -1.10 18.05
CA VAL A 96 -3.74 -0.20 16.91
C VAL A 96 -4.63 -0.89 15.89
N GLN A 97 -5.78 -0.30 15.56
CA GLN A 97 -6.69 -0.84 14.54
C GLN A 97 -6.93 0.15 13.41
N MET A 98 -7.29 -0.37 12.24
CA MET A 98 -7.77 0.46 11.14
C MET A 98 -9.13 1.03 11.53
N SER A 99 -9.28 2.36 11.42
CA SER A 99 -10.56 3.03 11.60
C SER A 99 -11.47 2.61 10.45
N ALA A 100 -12.40 1.70 10.74
CA ALA A 100 -13.50 1.40 9.84
C ALA A 100 -14.53 2.53 10.00
N LEU A 101 -14.81 3.23 8.91
CA LEU A 101 -15.97 4.14 8.82
C LEU A 101 -17.28 3.40 9.12
#